data_AF-A0A6H1WUD1-F1
#
_entry.id   AF-A0A6H1WUD1-F1
#
_cell.length_a   1.000
_cell.length_b   1.000
_cell.length_c   1.000
_cell.angle_alpha   90.00
_cell.angle_beta   90.00
_cell.angle_gamma   90.00
#
_symmetry.space_group_name_H-M   'P 1'
#
loop_
_entity.id
_entity.type
_entity.pdbx_description
1 polymer ?
#
loop_
_entity_poly.entity_id
_entity_poly.type
_entity_poly.pdbx_seq_one_letter_code
_entity_poly.pdbx_strand_id
1 'polypeptide(L)'
;MKRFLGAGLLATLVIVSPGFCGGGKPDGKALFSRNCGFCHPGGRNVIHPKKTLDRETLLKNGIQGPEGIVEKMRNPGPGMPRFSEKRLSDEEARAIAEYVWETFKKK
;
A
#
# COMPACT_ATOMS: atom_id res chain seq x y z
N MET A 1 -2.75 -20.53 65.72
CA MET A 1 -3.64 -19.41 65.32
C MET A 1 -2.78 -18.17 65.04
N LYS A 2 -2.63 -17.79 63.76
CA LYS A 2 -2.49 -16.42 63.22
C LYS A 2 -2.07 -16.52 61.75
N ARG A 3 -3.00 -16.16 60.88
CA ARG A 3 -2.88 -16.01 59.42
C ARG A 3 -2.43 -14.57 59.17
N PHE A 4 -1.48 -14.32 58.27
CA PHE A 4 -1.35 -13.07 57.48
C PHE A 4 -0.43 -13.42 56.28
N LEU A 5 -0.94 -13.64 55.07
CA LEU A 5 -1.31 -12.67 54.02
C LEU A 5 -0.17 -11.74 53.56
N GLY A 6 0.07 -11.77 52.25
CA GLY A 6 0.62 -10.65 51.46
C GLY A 6 1.99 -10.95 50.82
N ALA A 7 2.26 -10.65 49.56
CA ALA A 7 1.45 -10.11 48.48
C ALA A 7 2.22 -10.44 47.19
N GLY A 8 1.55 -11.01 46.19
CA GLY A 8 2.14 -11.24 44.87
C GLY A 8 2.36 -9.93 44.15
N LEU A 9 3.62 -9.55 43.93
CA LEU A 9 3.96 -8.41 43.10
C LEU A 9 4.01 -8.87 41.63
N LEU A 10 2.84 -8.95 40.98
CA LEU A 10 2.77 -9.04 39.53
C LEU A 10 3.17 -7.67 38.95
N ALA A 11 4.43 -7.56 38.52
CA ALA A 11 4.89 -6.46 37.71
C ALA A 11 4.29 -6.59 36.30
N THR A 12 3.18 -5.91 36.05
CA THR A 12 2.62 -5.76 34.70
C THR A 12 3.52 -4.82 33.91
N LEU A 13 4.28 -5.40 32.98
CA LEU A 13 5.05 -4.66 31.99
C LEU A 13 4.07 -4.02 31.00
N VAL A 14 3.74 -2.75 31.21
CA VAL A 14 2.95 -1.96 30.27
C VAL A 14 3.83 -1.66 29.06
N ILE A 15 3.67 -2.44 27.99
CA ILE A 15 4.29 -2.15 26.70
C ILE A 15 3.54 -0.96 26.11
N VAL A 16 4.10 0.23 26.28
CA VAL A 16 3.64 1.44 25.58
C VAL A 16 4.13 1.33 24.14
N SER A 17 3.27 0.87 23.24
CA SER A 17 3.52 0.94 21.80
C SER A 17 3.60 2.43 21.41
N PRO A 18 4.65 2.88 20.70
CA PRO A 18 4.64 4.22 20.14
C PRO A 18 3.48 4.31 19.14
N GLY A 19 2.49 5.13 19.46
CA GLY A 19 1.49 5.55 18.49
C GLY A 19 2.23 6.17 17.32
N PHE A 20 2.11 5.55 16.14
CA PHE A 20 2.67 6.06 14.90
C PHE A 20 1.89 7.31 14.47
N CYS A 21 2.15 8.44 15.11
CA CYS A 21 1.76 9.76 14.63
C CYS A 21 2.78 10.18 13.54
N GLY A 22 2.71 9.50 12.39
CA GLY A 22 3.56 9.79 11.25
C GLY A 22 3.05 11.00 10.47
N GLY A 23 3.48 12.21 10.84
CA GLY A 23 3.37 13.42 10.00
C GLY A 23 4.34 13.42 8.81
N GLY A 24 4.57 12.26 8.19
CA GLY A 24 5.48 12.06 7.07
C GLY A 24 4.72 11.80 5.78
N LYS A 25 5.32 12.15 4.63
CA LYS A 25 4.75 11.82 3.31
C LYS A 25 4.51 10.30 3.20
N PRO A 26 3.39 9.85 2.61
CA PRO A 26 3.13 8.42 2.45
C PRO A 26 4.26 7.72 1.66
N ASP A 27 4.71 6.55 2.15
CA ASP A 27 5.71 5.75 1.46
C ASP A 27 5.05 4.94 0.33
N GLY A 28 5.15 5.44 -0.90
CA GLY A 28 4.58 4.81 -2.09
C GLY A 28 5.07 3.39 -2.35
N LYS A 29 6.33 3.08 -2.02
CA LYS A 29 6.89 1.73 -2.20
C LYS A 29 6.26 0.75 -1.21
N ALA A 30 6.21 1.12 0.08
CA ALA A 30 5.59 0.29 1.10
C ALA A 30 4.10 0.07 0.84
N LEU A 31 3.40 1.13 0.42
CA LEU A 31 1.99 1.05 0.03
C LEU A 31 1.78 0.16 -1.19
N PHE A 32 2.63 0.27 -2.22
CA PHE A 32 2.57 -0.62 -3.38
C PHE A 32 2.79 -2.08 -3.01
N SER A 33 3.82 -2.38 -2.19
CA SER A 33 4.10 -3.74 -1.75
C SER A 33 2.90 -4.36 -1.02
N ARG A 34 2.24 -3.58 -0.16
CA ARG A 34 1.08 -4.05 0.62
C ARG A 34 -0.18 -4.24 -0.22
N ASN A 35 -0.44 -3.34 -1.17
CA ASN A 35 -1.75 -3.27 -1.85
C ASN A 35 -1.74 -3.83 -3.28
N CYS A 36 -0.58 -3.84 -3.94
CA CYS A 36 -0.46 -4.09 -5.38
C CYS A 36 0.49 -5.26 -5.68
N GLY A 37 1.52 -5.44 -4.86
CA GLY A 37 2.65 -6.33 -5.14
C GLY A 37 2.29 -7.80 -5.33
N PHE A 38 1.21 -8.28 -4.73
CA PHE A 38 0.73 -9.66 -4.93
C PHE A 38 0.31 -9.91 -6.38
N CYS A 39 -0.49 -9.00 -6.95
CA CYS A 39 -0.94 -9.11 -8.34
C CYS A 39 0.12 -8.60 -9.34
N HIS A 40 0.95 -7.65 -8.90
CA HIS A 40 1.93 -6.95 -9.72
C HIS A 40 3.39 -7.11 -9.26
N PRO A 41 3.88 -8.35 -9.08
CA PRO A 41 5.26 -8.58 -8.66
C PRO A 41 6.22 -8.07 -9.73
N GLY A 42 7.18 -7.21 -9.35
CA GLY A 42 8.14 -6.61 -10.28
C GLY A 42 7.49 -5.83 -11.44
N GLY A 43 6.26 -5.33 -11.27
CA GLY A 43 5.52 -4.63 -12.32
C GLY A 43 4.87 -5.54 -13.36
N ARG A 44 4.90 -6.87 -13.15
CA ARG A 44 4.14 -7.82 -13.97
C ARG A 44 2.66 -7.77 -13.62
N ASN A 45 1.88 -8.69 -14.17
CA ASN A 45 0.49 -8.87 -13.80
C ASN A 45 0.14 -10.37 -13.87
N VAL A 46 -0.11 -10.96 -12.70
CA VAL A 46 -0.39 -12.40 -12.56
C VAL A 46 -1.80 -12.76 -13.03
N ILE A 47 -2.72 -11.80 -13.06
CA ILE A 47 -4.12 -12.00 -13.49
C ILE A 47 -4.25 -11.84 -15.01
N HIS A 48 -3.58 -10.82 -15.57
CA HIS A 48 -3.59 -10.52 -17.00
C HIS A 48 -2.16 -10.25 -17.51
N PRO A 49 -1.45 -11.27 -18.00
CA PRO A 49 -0.02 -11.17 -18.35
C PRO A 49 0.36 -10.09 -19.37
N LYS A 50 -0.61 -9.62 -20.18
CA LYS A 50 -0.43 -8.54 -21.18
C LYS A 50 -0.68 -7.13 -20.62
N LYS A 51 -1.16 -7.00 -19.38
CA LYS A 51 -1.50 -5.71 -18.72
C LYS A 51 -0.54 -5.44 -17.56
N THR A 52 0.73 -5.33 -17.89
CA THR A 52 1.83 -5.01 -16.96
C THR A 52 1.88 -3.52 -16.64
N LEU A 53 2.69 -3.16 -15.63
CA LEU A 53 2.87 -1.77 -15.15
C LEU A 53 4.07 -1.07 -15.80
N ASP A 54 4.75 -1.69 -16.78
CA ASP A 54 5.80 -0.99 -17.51
C ASP A 54 5.23 0.20 -18.28
N ARG A 55 6.04 1.27 -18.36
CA ARG A 55 5.62 2.55 -18.93
C ARG A 55 5.04 2.45 -20.34
N GLU A 56 5.64 1.62 -21.20
CA GLU A 56 5.16 1.43 -22.57
C GLU A 56 3.75 0.82 -22.57
N THR A 57 3.51 -0.21 -21.77
CA THR A 57 2.19 -0.83 -21.64
C THR A 57 1.16 0.13 -21.06
N LEU A 58 1.51 0.91 -20.03
CA LEU A 58 0.60 1.92 -19.46
C LEU A 58 0.16 2.93 -20.53
N LEU A 59 1.13 3.50 -21.26
CA LEU A 59 0.86 4.48 -22.32
C LEU A 59 -0.02 3.90 -23.44
N LYS A 60 0.27 2.67 -23.90
CA LYS A 60 -0.54 1.98 -24.91
C LYS A 60 -1.99 1.75 -24.48
N ASN A 61 -2.25 1.68 -23.18
CA ASN A 61 -3.59 1.53 -22.62
C ASN A 61 -4.20 2.87 -22.20
N GLY A 62 -3.63 4.00 -22.62
CA GLY A 62 -4.13 5.35 -22.32
C GLY A 62 -3.87 5.81 -20.89
N ILE A 63 -3.08 5.07 -20.10
CA ILE A 63 -2.75 5.44 -18.73
C ILE A 63 -1.49 6.31 -18.77
N GLN A 64 -1.69 7.62 -18.58
CA GLN A 64 -0.63 8.63 -18.67
C GLN A 64 -0.36 9.25 -17.30
N GLY A 65 0.90 9.24 -16.89
CA GLY A 65 1.33 9.87 -15.66
C GLY A 65 0.82 9.18 -14.38
N PRO A 66 1.23 9.72 -13.21
CA PRO A 66 0.68 9.30 -11.92
C PRO A 66 -0.85 9.46 -11.85
N GLU A 67 -1.40 10.52 -12.41
CA GLU A 67 -2.84 10.84 -12.37
C GLU A 67 -3.67 9.75 -13.07
N GLY A 68 -3.24 9.28 -14.24
CA GLY A 68 -3.90 8.18 -14.93
C GLY A 68 -3.83 6.87 -14.15
N ILE A 69 -2.75 6.63 -13.40
CA ILE A 69 -2.64 5.46 -12.52
C ILE A 69 -3.62 5.58 -11.34
N VAL A 70 -3.76 6.78 -10.74
CA VAL A 70 -4.76 7.05 -9.71
C VAL A 70 -6.17 6.78 -10.23
N GLU A 71 -6.51 7.35 -11.38
CA GLU A 71 -7.80 7.10 -12.04
C GLU A 71 -8.03 5.60 -12.24
N LYS A 72 -6.98 4.86 -12.64
CA LYS A 72 -7.11 3.41 -12.83
C LYS A 72 -7.34 2.64 -11.53
N MET A 73 -6.73 3.06 -10.43
CA MET A 73 -7.00 2.49 -9.10
C MET A 73 -8.44 2.77 -8.64
N ARG A 74 -8.96 3.96 -8.97
CA ARG A 74 -10.36 4.33 -8.70
C ARG A 74 -11.33 3.58 -9.60
N ASN A 75 -10.99 3.32 -10.87
CA ASN A 75 -11.82 2.67 -11.89
C ASN A 75 -11.10 1.48 -12.57
N PRO A 76 -10.92 0.36 -11.84
CA PRO A 76 -10.17 -0.78 -12.35
C PRO A 76 -10.95 -1.56 -13.43
N GLY A 77 -10.22 -2.35 -14.22
CA GLY A 77 -10.84 -3.34 -15.10
C GLY A 77 -11.21 -4.62 -14.35
N PRO A 78 -11.86 -5.60 -15.03
CA PRO A 78 -12.16 -6.89 -14.45
C PRO A 78 -10.92 -7.55 -13.83
N GLY A 79 -11.08 -8.17 -12.66
CA GLY A 79 -10.01 -8.86 -11.94
C GLY A 79 -9.11 -7.99 -11.08
N MET A 80 -9.23 -6.66 -11.12
CA MET A 80 -8.55 -5.74 -10.20
C MET A 80 -9.59 -5.11 -9.24
N PRO A 81 -9.38 -5.17 -7.91
CA PRO A 81 -10.31 -4.59 -6.97
C PRO A 81 -10.29 -3.06 -7.04
N ARG A 82 -11.44 -2.44 -6.76
CA ARG A 82 -11.54 -0.98 -6.66
C ARG A 82 -10.90 -0.50 -5.38
N PHE A 83 -10.09 0.55 -5.47
CA PHE A 83 -9.52 1.25 -4.33
C PHE A 83 -10.29 2.56 -4.15
N SER A 84 -11.25 2.58 -3.23
CA SER A 84 -11.96 3.81 -2.86
C SER A 84 -11.08 4.70 -1.98
N GLU A 85 -11.42 5.98 -1.86
CA GLU A 85 -10.76 6.94 -0.96
C GLU A 85 -10.73 6.46 0.49
N LYS A 86 -11.76 5.72 0.93
CA LYS A 86 -11.82 5.11 2.26
C LYS A 86 -10.79 3.98 2.46
N ARG A 87 -10.42 3.29 1.39
CA ARG A 87 -9.46 2.17 1.43
C ARG A 87 -8.03 2.65 1.21
N LEU A 88 -7.87 3.66 0.36
CA LEU A 88 -6.60 4.26 -0.01
C LEU A 88 -6.87 5.74 -0.23
N SER A 89 -6.35 6.61 0.64
CA SER A 89 -6.57 8.06 0.53
C SER A 89 -5.98 8.60 -0.77
N ASP A 90 -6.32 9.83 -1.17
CA ASP A 90 -5.76 10.43 -2.38
C ASP A 90 -4.25 10.63 -2.28
N GLU A 91 -3.74 10.97 -1.10
CA GLU A 91 -2.30 11.12 -0.89
C GLU A 91 -1.56 9.78 -1.02
N GLU A 92 -2.13 8.71 -0.44
CA GLU A 92 -1.58 7.37 -0.56
C GLU A 92 -1.65 6.85 -2.00
N ALA A 93 -2.77 7.08 -2.68
CA ALA A 93 -2.94 6.73 -4.09
C ALA A 93 -1.92 7.46 -4.97
N ARG A 94 -1.75 8.77 -4.78
CA ARG A 94 -0.73 9.54 -5.50
C ARG A 94 0.68 9.01 -5.22
N ALA A 95 1.01 8.70 -3.97
CA ALA A 95 2.32 8.14 -3.62
C ALA A 95 2.58 6.78 -4.31
N ILE A 96 1.58 5.89 -4.35
CA ILE A 96 1.68 4.63 -5.10
C ILE A 96 1.88 4.93 -6.60
N ALA A 97 1.08 5.82 -7.17
CA ALA A 97 1.11 6.12 -8.58
C ALA A 97 2.46 6.70 -9.03
N GLU A 98 3.02 7.61 -8.25
CA GLU A 98 4.37 8.16 -8.45
C GLU A 98 5.42 7.05 -8.38
N TYR A 99 5.35 6.20 -7.35
CA TYR A 99 6.25 5.06 -7.22
C TYR A 99 6.19 4.13 -8.44
N VAL A 100 4.98 3.78 -8.92
CA VAL A 100 4.78 2.95 -10.12
C VAL A 100 5.37 3.61 -11.36
N TRP A 101 5.04 4.89 -11.57
CA TRP A 101 5.47 5.65 -12.73
C TRP A 101 7.00 5.78 -12.79
N GLU A 102 7.65 5.96 -11.64
CA GLU A 102 9.09 6.11 -11.53
C GLU A 102 9.85 4.78 -11.58
N THR A 103 9.30 3.74 -10.96
CA THR A 103 10.00 2.45 -10.81
C THR A 103 9.96 1.60 -12.07
N PHE A 104 8.84 1.57 -12.79
CA PHE A 104 8.64 0.67 -13.94
C PHE A 104 8.87 1.37 -15.29
N LYS A 105 9.75 2.37 -15.29
CA LYS A 105 10.36 2.91 -16.50
C LYS A 105 11.24 1.81 -17.10
N LYS A 106 10.83 1.18 -18.20
CA LYS A 106 11.79 0.38 -18.98
C LYS A 106 12.95 1.30 -19.39
N LYS A 107 14.18 0.82 -19.21
CA LYS A 107 15.36 1.34 -19.91
C LYS A 107 15.35 0.83 -21.35
#